data_AF-A0A975R6V2-F1
#
_entry.id   AF-A0A975R6V2-F1
#
_cell.length_a   1.000
_cell.length_b   1.000
_cell.length_c   1.000
_cell.angle_alpha   90.00
_cell.angle_beta   90.00
_cell.angle_gamma   90.00
#
_symmetry.space_group_name_H-M   'P 1'
#
loop_
_entity.id
_entity.type
_entity.pdbx_description
1 polymer ?
#
loop_
_entity_poly.entity_id
_entity_poly.type
_entity_poly.pdbx_seq_one_letter_code
_entity_poly.pdbx_strand_id
1 'polypeptide(L)'
;MKPSQQYAEDARLIMEFRNTFVELANQAQAKEGQFFLPELGPRPGVGWEEWNRLRGEVARAAGAAASAYNRYGGKYTLRNAAYITNNVDPVANWDMCLKDPEGFSPTMVISAVDSAIGRARQQSEQAARRERGLVGLIAAFLRWPATLREAVGPSAVQRRTASAIGIAGQIIVGVIASLIATGLAALLVLSWRSWF
;
A
#
# COMPACT_ATOMS: atom_id res chain seq x y z
N MET A 1 5.57 -5.01 11.19
CA MET A 1 5.62 -3.79 10.35
C MET A 1 4.45 -2.89 10.71
N LYS A 2 4.63 -1.56 10.76
CA LYS A 2 3.50 -0.64 10.98
C LYS A 2 2.61 -0.55 9.73
N PRO A 3 1.29 -0.34 9.85
CA PRO A 3 0.41 -0.18 8.70
C PRO A 3 0.89 0.90 7.71
N SER A 4 1.36 2.06 8.20
CA SER A 4 1.88 3.10 7.31
C SER A 4 3.10 2.65 6.49
N GLN A 5 3.97 1.83 7.08
CA GLN A 5 5.14 1.28 6.41
C GLN A 5 4.74 0.23 5.37
N GLN A 6 3.75 -0.60 5.67
CA GLN A 6 3.22 -1.58 4.72
C GLN A 6 2.63 -0.90 3.48
N TYR A 7 1.82 0.14 3.67
CA TYR A 7 1.21 0.88 2.57
C TYR A 7 2.24 1.64 1.73
N ALA A 8 3.28 2.19 2.37
CA ALA A 8 4.40 2.80 1.66
C ALA A 8 5.19 1.79 0.83
N GLU A 9 5.45 0.60 1.39
CA GLU A 9 6.13 -0.47 0.67
C GLU A 9 5.30 -1.00 -0.49
N ASP A 10 4.00 -1.18 -0.31
CA ASP A 10 3.09 -1.55 -1.38
C ASP A 10 3.11 -0.54 -2.53
N ALA A 11 3.07 0.76 -2.21
CA ALA A 11 3.18 1.81 -3.21
C ALA A 11 4.52 1.77 -3.96
N ARG A 12 5.62 1.44 -3.26
CA ARG A 12 6.96 1.30 -3.85
C ARG A 12 7.00 0.13 -4.84
N LEU A 13 6.46 -1.03 -4.48
CA LEU A 13 6.42 -2.21 -5.35
C LEU A 13 5.62 -1.94 -6.63
N ILE A 14 4.45 -1.32 -6.51
CA ILE A 14 3.61 -0.96 -7.66
C ILE A 14 4.32 0.08 -8.55
N MET A 15 5.04 1.03 -7.95
CA MET A 15 5.83 2.03 -8.67
C MET A 15 7.03 1.43 -9.41
N GLU A 16 7.68 0.44 -8.82
CA GLU A 16 8.77 -0.30 -9.47
C GLU A 16 8.26 -0.97 -10.75
N PHE A 17 7.15 -1.70 -10.67
CA PHE A 17 6.47 -2.26 -11.84
C PHE A 17 6.14 -1.19 -12.89
N ARG A 18 5.52 -0.08 -12.48
CA ARG A 18 5.18 1.04 -13.37
C ARG A 18 6.39 1.52 -14.16
N ASN A 19 7.51 1.78 -13.47
CA ASN A 19 8.69 2.37 -14.07
C ASN A 19 9.35 1.41 -15.07
N THR A 20 9.51 0.14 -14.70
CA THR A 20 10.05 -0.88 -15.59
C THR A 20 9.14 -1.13 -16.80
N PHE A 21 7.82 -1.12 -16.60
CA PHE A 21 6.87 -1.28 -17.69
C PHE A 21 6.89 -0.08 -18.66
N VAL A 22 7.00 1.15 -18.15
CA VAL A 22 7.17 2.35 -18.98
C VAL A 22 8.48 2.29 -19.76
N GLU A 23 9.56 1.82 -19.16
CA GLU A 23 10.84 1.62 -19.85
C GLU A 23 10.71 0.66 -21.03
N LEU A 24 10.06 -0.50 -20.83
CA LEU A 24 9.75 -1.44 -21.90
C LEU A 24 8.86 -0.80 -22.98
N ALA A 25 7.77 -0.15 -22.58
CA ALA A 25 6.82 0.47 -23.50
C ALA A 25 7.47 1.58 -24.36
N ASN A 26 8.45 2.31 -23.81
CA ASN A 26 9.21 3.32 -24.55
C ASN A 26 10.14 2.71 -25.60
N GLN A 27 10.51 1.43 -25.47
CA GLN A 27 11.27 0.70 -26.49
C GLN A 27 10.37 -0.01 -27.50
N ALA A 28 9.05 0.12 -27.37
CA ALA A 28 8.09 -0.57 -28.21
C ALA A 28 7.77 0.22 -29.49
N GLN A 29 7.51 -0.50 -30.57
CA GLN A 29 6.89 0.03 -31.78
C GLN A 29 5.84 -0.95 -32.28
N ALA A 30 4.75 -0.42 -32.84
CA ALA A 30 3.77 -1.21 -33.57
C ALA A 30 4.42 -1.91 -34.77
N LYS A 31 4.11 -3.19 -34.93
CA LYS A 31 4.50 -4.05 -36.03
C LYS A 31 3.28 -4.83 -36.48
N GLU A 32 3.32 -5.32 -37.71
CA GLU A 32 2.32 -6.26 -38.19
C GLU A 32 2.48 -7.58 -37.42
N GLY A 33 1.47 -7.93 -36.63
CA GLY A 33 1.45 -9.13 -35.80
C GLY A 33 0.75 -10.30 -36.48
N GLN A 34 0.39 -11.31 -35.70
CA GLN A 34 -0.39 -12.44 -36.22
C GLN A 34 -1.79 -11.98 -36.66
N PHE A 35 -2.26 -12.53 -37.78
CA PHE A 35 -3.59 -12.26 -38.34
C PHE A 35 -3.87 -10.79 -38.67
N PHE A 36 -2.85 -10.03 -39.09
CA PHE A 36 -2.93 -8.60 -39.42
C PHE A 36 -3.29 -7.69 -38.24
N LEU A 37 -3.27 -8.21 -37.01
CA LEU A 37 -3.45 -7.40 -35.80
C LEU A 37 -2.13 -6.71 -35.44
N PRO A 38 -2.15 -5.44 -35.04
CA PRO A 38 -0.93 -4.75 -34.62
C PRO A 38 -0.40 -5.37 -33.31
N GLU A 39 0.88 -5.66 -33.28
CA GLU A 39 1.61 -6.10 -32.07
C GLU A 39 2.69 -5.08 -31.72
N LEU A 40 3.06 -5.00 -30.45
CA LEU A 40 4.19 -4.19 -29.99
C LEU A 40 5.45 -5.06 -29.88
N GLY A 41 6.45 -4.71 -30.66
CA GLY A 41 7.78 -5.32 -30.60
C GLY A 41 8.88 -4.27 -30.40
N PRO A 42 10.16 -4.68 -30.39
CA PRO A 42 11.26 -3.73 -30.22
C PRO A 42 11.33 -2.74 -31.37
N ARG A 43 11.47 -1.45 -31.06
CA ARG A 43 11.71 -0.39 -32.06
C ARG A 43 13.07 -0.58 -32.78
N PRO A 44 13.25 0.01 -33.97
CA PRO A 44 14.53 0.02 -34.68
C PRO A 44 15.68 0.47 -33.78
N GLY A 45 16.78 -0.28 -33.83
CA GLY A 45 17.95 -0.04 -32.97
C GLY A 45 17.92 -0.75 -31.63
N VAL A 46 16.79 -1.36 -31.22
CA VAL A 46 16.71 -2.20 -30.02
C VAL A 46 16.77 -3.67 -30.44
N GLY A 47 17.79 -4.39 -29.96
CA GLY A 47 17.93 -5.82 -30.20
C GLY A 47 16.89 -6.65 -29.44
N TRP A 48 16.56 -7.84 -29.95
CA TRP A 48 15.66 -8.77 -29.28
C TRP A 48 16.16 -9.24 -27.91
N GLU A 49 17.48 -9.32 -27.72
CA GLU A 49 18.08 -9.64 -26.43
C GLU A 49 17.73 -8.59 -25.38
N GLU A 50 17.93 -7.31 -25.70
CA GLU A 50 17.60 -6.18 -24.82
C GLU A 50 16.09 -6.10 -24.54
N TRP A 51 15.27 -6.32 -25.56
CA TRP A 51 13.81 -6.38 -25.42
C TRP A 51 13.37 -7.47 -24.45
N ASN A 52 13.94 -8.68 -24.57
CA ASN A 52 13.61 -9.80 -23.71
C ASN A 52 14.15 -9.59 -22.28
N ARG A 53 15.31 -8.93 -22.13
CA ARG A 53 15.83 -8.51 -20.82
C ARG A 53 14.83 -7.59 -20.12
N LEU A 54 14.36 -6.54 -20.80
CA LEU A 54 13.37 -5.60 -20.26
C LEU A 54 12.04 -6.30 -19.93
N ARG A 55 11.54 -7.19 -20.81
CA ARG A 55 10.35 -8.02 -20.50
C ARG A 55 10.55 -8.88 -19.25
N GLY A 56 11.74 -9.45 -19.06
CA GLY A 56 12.10 -10.20 -17.86
C GLY A 56 12.09 -9.34 -16.60
N GLU A 57 12.56 -8.09 -16.68
CA GLU A 57 12.51 -7.13 -15.58
C GLU A 57 11.08 -6.75 -15.23
N VAL A 58 10.25 -6.46 -16.23
CA VAL A 58 8.82 -6.20 -16.03
C VAL A 58 8.15 -7.39 -15.35
N ALA A 59 8.42 -8.61 -15.81
CA ALA A 59 7.85 -9.83 -15.21
C ALA A 59 8.20 -9.99 -13.73
N ARG A 60 9.47 -9.72 -13.35
CA ARG A 60 9.91 -9.75 -11.95
C ARG A 60 9.20 -8.68 -11.12
N ALA A 61 9.16 -7.44 -11.60
CA ALA A 61 8.51 -6.34 -10.92
C ALA A 61 6.99 -6.58 -10.78
N ALA A 62 6.35 -7.14 -11.81
CA ALA A 62 4.94 -7.53 -11.79
C ALA A 62 4.66 -8.59 -10.72
N GLY A 63 5.50 -9.62 -10.63
CA GLY A 63 5.39 -10.66 -9.59
C GLY A 63 5.51 -10.08 -8.18
N ALA A 64 6.44 -9.16 -7.97
CA ALA A 64 6.60 -8.47 -6.69
C ALA A 64 5.41 -7.54 -6.37
N ALA A 65 4.87 -6.84 -7.38
CA ALA A 65 3.75 -5.92 -7.24
C ALA A 65 2.38 -6.61 -7.13
N ALA A 66 2.24 -7.87 -7.54
CA ALA A 66 0.93 -8.53 -7.68
C ALA A 66 0.08 -8.50 -6.40
N SER A 67 0.67 -8.85 -5.25
CA SER A 67 -0.05 -8.82 -3.97
C SER A 67 -0.43 -7.39 -3.54
N ALA A 68 0.46 -6.43 -3.78
CA ALA A 68 0.21 -5.03 -3.49
C ALA A 68 -0.91 -4.48 -4.39
N TYR A 69 -0.82 -4.69 -5.70
CA TYR A 69 -1.82 -4.24 -6.66
C TYR A 69 -3.20 -4.83 -6.37
N ASN A 70 -3.31 -6.11 -6.00
CA ASN A 70 -4.62 -6.70 -5.67
C ASN A 70 -5.32 -6.02 -4.47
N ARG A 71 -4.57 -5.32 -3.59
CA ARG A 71 -5.15 -4.55 -2.46
C ARG A 71 -5.67 -3.17 -2.86
N TYR A 72 -5.08 -2.52 -3.85
CA TYR A 72 -5.39 -1.11 -4.19
C TYR A 72 -5.89 -0.92 -5.61
N GLY A 73 -5.61 -1.84 -6.51
CA GLY A 73 -5.91 -1.79 -7.93
C GLY A 73 -7.35 -2.16 -8.25
N GLY A 74 -7.70 -1.94 -9.52
CA GLY A 74 -8.95 -2.41 -10.10
C GLY A 74 -8.69 -3.52 -11.11
N LYS A 75 -9.75 -4.26 -11.43
CA LYS A 75 -9.78 -5.15 -12.59
C LYS A 75 -10.64 -4.53 -13.68
N TYR A 76 -10.33 -4.85 -14.92
CA TYR A 76 -11.00 -4.32 -16.09
C TYR A 76 -11.79 -5.42 -16.79
N THR A 77 -12.87 -5.01 -17.44
CA THR A 77 -13.52 -5.83 -18.46
C THR A 77 -13.08 -5.32 -19.81
N LEU A 78 -12.37 -6.15 -20.55
CA LEU A 78 -12.02 -5.88 -21.95
C LEU A 78 -13.13 -6.43 -22.83
N ARG A 79 -13.55 -5.64 -23.82
CA ARG A 79 -14.54 -6.04 -24.81
C ARG A 79 -13.98 -5.78 -26.20
N ASN A 80 -13.88 -6.84 -26.99
CA ASN A 80 -13.64 -6.77 -28.42
C ASN A 80 -14.91 -7.27 -29.16
N ALA A 81 -15.01 -7.06 -30.46
CA ALA A 81 -16.11 -7.49 -31.32
C ALA A 81 -16.40 -9.00 -31.22
N ALA A 82 -15.39 -9.82 -30.90
CA ALA A 82 -15.51 -11.28 -30.83
C ALA A 82 -15.66 -11.85 -29.40
N TYR A 83 -15.23 -11.14 -28.35
CA TYR A 83 -15.22 -11.69 -26.99
C TYR A 83 -15.20 -10.62 -25.89
N ILE A 84 -15.64 -11.01 -24.69
CA ILE A 84 -15.55 -10.21 -23.47
C ILE A 84 -14.64 -10.95 -22.47
N THR A 85 -13.54 -10.32 -22.09
CA THR A 85 -12.66 -10.83 -21.03
C THR A 85 -12.88 -10.02 -19.76
N ASN A 86 -13.50 -10.65 -18.78
CA ASN A 86 -13.78 -10.03 -17.49
C ASN A 86 -12.59 -10.18 -16.53
N ASN A 87 -12.51 -9.28 -15.54
CA ASN A 87 -11.58 -9.38 -14.42
C ASN A 87 -10.08 -9.38 -14.81
N VAL A 88 -9.73 -8.63 -15.86
CA VAL A 88 -8.34 -8.46 -16.29
C VAL A 88 -7.59 -7.62 -15.27
N ASP A 89 -6.59 -8.22 -14.65
CA ASP A 89 -5.64 -7.55 -13.77
C ASP A 89 -4.48 -6.99 -14.62
N PRO A 90 -4.28 -5.65 -14.68
CA PRO A 90 -3.23 -5.04 -15.49
C PRO A 90 -1.81 -5.43 -15.11
N VAL A 91 -1.55 -5.75 -13.84
CA VAL A 91 -0.22 -6.16 -13.38
C VAL A 91 0.03 -7.61 -13.73
N ALA A 92 -0.97 -8.49 -13.67
CA ALA A 92 -0.80 -9.89 -14.04
C ALA A 92 -0.81 -10.11 -15.57
N ASN A 93 -1.54 -9.25 -16.30
CA ASN A 93 -1.79 -9.42 -17.75
C ASN A 93 -1.12 -8.33 -18.60
N TRP A 94 -0.08 -7.68 -18.09
CA TRP A 94 0.63 -6.62 -18.81
C TRP A 94 1.10 -7.07 -20.20
N ASP A 95 1.51 -8.34 -20.37
CA ASP A 95 1.98 -8.85 -21.66
C ASP A 95 0.90 -8.88 -22.74
N MET A 96 -0.38 -8.89 -22.36
CA MET A 96 -1.49 -8.77 -23.31
C MET A 96 -1.44 -7.44 -24.05
N CYS A 97 -0.96 -6.35 -23.43
CA CYS A 97 -0.88 -5.05 -24.09
C CYS A 97 0.15 -5.01 -25.21
N LEU A 98 1.10 -5.96 -25.21
CA LEU A 98 2.07 -6.08 -26.28
C LEU A 98 1.51 -6.89 -27.45
N LYS A 99 0.58 -7.81 -27.18
CA LYS A 99 -0.01 -8.70 -28.19
C LYS A 99 -1.27 -8.11 -28.83
N ASP A 100 -2.03 -7.34 -28.07
CA ASP A 100 -3.26 -6.67 -28.51
C ASP A 100 -3.32 -5.25 -27.89
N PRO A 101 -2.49 -4.30 -28.39
CA PRO A 101 -2.46 -2.92 -27.92
C PRO A 101 -3.74 -2.13 -28.22
N GLU A 102 -4.57 -2.57 -29.17
CA GLU A 102 -5.87 -1.94 -29.47
C GLU A 102 -6.92 -2.31 -28.43
N GLY A 103 -7.03 -3.59 -28.08
CA GLY A 103 -7.94 -4.08 -27.04
C GLY A 103 -7.45 -3.75 -25.63
N PHE A 104 -6.13 -3.70 -25.43
CA PHE A 104 -5.51 -3.41 -24.14
C PHE A 104 -4.25 -2.56 -24.28
N SER A 105 -4.38 -1.24 -24.42
CA SER A 105 -3.23 -0.35 -24.58
C SER A 105 -2.28 -0.29 -23.37
N PRO A 106 -0.98 -0.05 -23.57
CA PRO A 106 -0.03 0.21 -22.48
C PRO A 106 -0.44 1.38 -21.57
N THR A 107 -1.12 2.40 -22.12
CA THR A 107 -1.62 3.53 -21.35
C THR A 107 -2.70 3.14 -20.34
N MET A 108 -3.51 2.12 -20.63
CA MET A 108 -4.48 1.59 -19.66
C MET A 108 -3.78 0.91 -18.48
N VAL A 109 -2.72 0.14 -18.74
CA VAL A 109 -1.89 -0.47 -17.68
C VAL A 109 -1.29 0.62 -16.79
N ILE A 110 -0.65 1.64 -17.38
CA ILE A 110 -0.02 2.74 -16.65
C ILE A 110 -1.04 3.50 -15.79
N SER A 111 -2.20 3.86 -16.37
CA SER A 111 -3.25 4.60 -15.66
C SER A 111 -3.83 3.81 -14.47
N ALA A 112 -4.02 2.51 -14.64
CA ALA A 112 -4.51 1.62 -13.58
C ALA A 112 -3.52 1.56 -12.40
N VAL A 113 -2.23 1.43 -12.73
CA VAL A 113 -1.13 1.34 -11.78
C VAL A 113 -0.92 2.67 -11.06
N ASP A 114 -0.96 3.80 -11.77
CA ASP A 114 -0.88 5.15 -11.18
C ASP A 114 -2.03 5.40 -10.20
N SER A 115 -3.25 4.95 -10.54
CA SER A 115 -4.40 4.99 -9.63
C SER A 115 -4.17 4.15 -8.37
N ALA A 116 -3.62 2.95 -8.50
CA ALA A 116 -3.31 2.07 -7.37
C ALA A 116 -2.22 2.67 -6.45
N ILE A 117 -1.17 3.26 -7.04
CA ILE A 117 -0.11 3.98 -6.30
C ILE A 117 -0.71 5.13 -5.49
N GLY A 118 -1.60 5.93 -6.11
CA GLY A 118 -2.29 7.03 -5.42
C GLY A 118 -3.07 6.55 -4.19
N ARG A 119 -3.84 5.47 -4.34
CA ARG A 119 -4.60 4.88 -3.23
C ARG A 119 -3.69 4.34 -2.11
N ALA A 120 -2.62 3.63 -2.46
CA ALA A 120 -1.67 3.10 -1.49
C ALA A 120 -0.97 4.23 -0.70
N ARG A 121 -0.55 5.30 -1.39
CA ARG A 121 0.04 6.49 -0.75
C ARG A 121 -0.94 7.21 0.17
N GLN A 122 -2.18 7.40 -0.26
CA GLN A 122 -3.22 7.99 0.56
C GLN A 122 -3.46 7.18 1.84
N GLN A 123 -3.51 5.85 1.75
CA GLN A 123 -3.65 4.97 2.92
C GLN A 123 -2.42 5.05 3.84
N SER A 124 -1.21 5.11 3.30
CA SER A 124 0.03 5.33 4.06
C SER A 124 -0.04 6.62 4.89
N GLU A 125 -0.43 7.73 4.28
CA GLU A 125 -0.54 9.02 4.97
C GLU A 125 -1.62 9.00 6.06
N GLN A 126 -2.79 8.41 5.77
CA GLN A 126 -3.85 8.27 6.76
C GLN A 126 -3.43 7.40 7.94
N ALA A 127 -2.75 6.27 7.68
CA ALA A 127 -2.21 5.41 8.73
C ALA A 127 -1.16 6.15 9.57
N ALA A 128 -0.23 6.87 8.94
CA ALA A 128 0.77 7.66 9.64
C ALA A 128 0.14 8.74 10.54
N ARG A 129 -0.94 9.39 10.10
CA ARG A 129 -1.70 10.35 10.93
C ARG A 129 -2.38 9.67 12.12
N ARG A 130 -3.01 8.50 11.92
CA ARG A 130 -3.63 7.71 13.01
C ARG A 130 -2.60 7.23 14.03
N GLU A 131 -1.45 6.78 13.55
CA GLU A 131 -0.33 6.33 14.39
C GLU A 131 0.26 7.47 15.25
N ARG A 132 0.18 8.73 14.78
CA ARG A 132 0.62 9.92 15.54
C ARG A 132 -0.47 10.50 16.46
N GLY A 133 -1.75 10.16 16.27
CA GLY A 133 -2.87 10.72 17.02
C GLY A 133 -3.20 10.02 18.34
N LEU A 134 -4.16 10.57 19.11
CA LEU A 134 -4.68 9.98 20.38
C LEU A 134 -5.11 8.51 20.24
N VAL A 135 -5.65 8.11 19.08
CA VAL A 135 -5.99 6.71 18.78
C VAL A 135 -4.74 5.83 18.65
N GLY A 136 -3.63 6.35 18.12
CA GLY A 136 -2.34 5.67 18.09
C GLY A 136 -1.75 5.49 19.49
N LEU A 137 -1.91 6.48 20.36
CA LEU A 137 -1.54 6.38 21.79
C LEU A 137 -2.41 5.34 22.52
N ILE A 138 -3.73 5.35 22.31
CA ILE A 138 -4.66 4.37 22.90
C ILE A 138 -4.40 2.96 22.34
N ALA A 139 -4.13 2.80 21.04
CA ALA A 139 -3.80 1.51 20.44
C ALA A 139 -2.44 0.98 20.92
N ALA A 140 -1.43 1.85 21.08
CA ALA A 140 -0.16 1.47 21.71
C ALA A 140 -0.35 1.04 23.16
N PHE A 141 -1.21 1.74 23.91
CA PHE A 141 -1.60 1.39 25.27
C PHE A 141 -2.38 0.06 25.35
N LEU A 142 -3.30 -0.20 24.41
CA LEU A 142 -4.03 -1.47 24.35
C LEU A 142 -3.16 -2.65 23.90
N ARG A 143 -2.06 -2.41 23.18
CA ARG A 143 -1.08 -3.43 22.79
C ARG A 143 -0.10 -3.78 23.91
N TRP A 144 0.08 -2.86 24.85
CA TRP A 144 0.98 -2.96 26.01
C TRP A 144 0.76 -4.19 26.91
N PRO A 145 -0.47 -4.67 27.20
CA PRO A 145 -0.68 -5.85 28.03
C PRO A 145 -0.18 -7.14 27.37
N ALA A 146 -0.22 -7.22 26.03
CA ALA A 146 0.28 -8.38 25.29
C ALA A 146 1.82 -8.44 25.32
N THR A 147 2.49 -7.29 25.18
CA THR A 147 3.95 -7.18 25.24
C THR A 147 4.50 -7.36 26.66
N LEU A 148 3.71 -7.01 27.69
CA LEU A 148 4.05 -7.27 29.08
C LEU A 148 4.04 -8.77 29.42
N ARG A 149 3.12 -9.57 28.87
CA ARG A 149 3.11 -11.03 29.09
C ARG A 149 4.36 -11.72 28.56
N GLU A 150 4.95 -11.21 27.48
CA GLU A 150 6.22 -11.72 26.93
C GLU A 150 7.45 -11.25 27.73
N ALA A 151 7.35 -10.15 28.48
CA ALA A 151 8.46 -9.57 29.24
C ALA A 151 8.63 -10.14 30.67
N VAL A 152 7.67 -10.93 31.18
CA VAL A 152 7.76 -11.59 32.50
C VAL A 152 8.52 -12.92 32.39
N GLY A 153 9.77 -12.85 31.93
CA GLY A 153 10.71 -13.97 32.00
C GLY A 153 11.38 -14.08 33.40
N PRO A 154 11.95 -15.24 33.76
CA PRO A 154 12.33 -15.57 35.15
C PRO A 154 13.59 -14.86 35.69
N SER A 155 14.23 -13.95 34.96
CA SER A 155 15.55 -13.40 35.36
C SER A 155 15.48 -12.17 36.28
N ALA A 156 16.46 -12.03 37.17
CA ALA A 156 16.54 -10.93 38.16
C ALA A 156 16.81 -9.54 37.53
N VAL A 157 17.43 -9.47 36.35
CA VAL A 157 17.66 -8.21 35.61
C VAL A 157 16.35 -7.70 34.99
N GLN A 158 15.45 -8.59 34.56
CA GLN A 158 14.11 -8.24 34.06
C GLN A 158 13.20 -7.62 35.14
N ARG A 159 13.38 -7.96 36.43
CA ARG A 159 12.62 -7.36 37.54
C ARG A 159 12.96 -5.89 37.81
N ARG A 160 14.21 -5.46 37.55
CA ARG A 160 14.61 -4.04 37.67
C ARG A 160 14.08 -3.19 36.51
N THR A 161 13.92 -3.77 35.33
CA THR A 161 13.27 -3.09 34.19
C THR A 161 11.76 -2.96 34.44
N ALA A 162 11.13 -3.95 35.07
CA ALA A 162 9.71 -3.91 35.43
C ALA A 162 9.35 -2.80 36.43
N SER A 163 10.23 -2.44 37.37
CA SER A 163 9.97 -1.36 38.34
C SER A 163 10.07 0.05 37.72
N ALA A 164 11.01 0.28 36.80
CA ALA A 164 11.08 1.54 36.03
C ALA A 164 9.87 1.70 35.08
N ILE A 165 9.39 0.59 34.53
CA ILE A 165 8.20 0.54 33.67
C ILE A 165 6.91 0.83 34.45
N GLY A 166 6.82 0.42 35.72
CA GLY A 166 5.67 0.70 36.59
C GLY A 166 5.46 2.20 36.88
N ILE A 167 6.56 2.95 37.04
CA ILE A 167 6.50 4.41 37.30
C ILE A 167 6.02 5.16 36.06
N ALA A 168 6.50 4.80 34.87
CA ALA A 168 6.03 5.40 33.61
C ALA A 168 4.54 5.10 33.36
N GLY A 169 4.08 3.90 33.71
CA GLY A 169 2.67 3.52 33.65
C GLY A 169 1.79 4.36 34.59
N GLN A 170 2.23 4.63 35.81
CA GLN A 170 1.49 5.47 36.77
C GLN A 170 1.40 6.93 36.33
N ILE A 171 2.47 7.48 35.71
CA ILE A 171 2.43 8.86 35.19
C ILE A 171 1.40 8.96 34.06
N ILE A 172 1.35 8.00 33.14
CA ILE A 172 0.41 8.01 32.02
C ILE A 172 -1.03 7.83 32.51
N VAL A 173 -1.29 6.92 33.45
CA VAL A 173 -2.61 6.76 34.08
C VAL A 173 -3.02 8.03 34.83
N GLY A 174 -2.09 8.66 35.55
CA GLY A 174 -2.32 9.94 36.21
C GLY A 174 -2.72 11.03 35.23
N VAL A 175 -2.01 11.17 34.11
CA VAL A 175 -2.34 12.16 33.07
C VAL A 175 -3.72 11.89 32.45
N ILE A 176 -4.04 10.64 32.14
CA ILE A 176 -5.36 10.28 31.59
C ILE A 176 -6.47 10.53 32.61
N ALA A 177 -6.29 10.13 33.86
CA ALA A 177 -7.26 10.35 34.93
C ALA A 177 -7.48 11.85 35.18
N SER A 178 -6.42 12.66 35.19
CA SER A 178 -6.52 14.11 35.31
C SER A 178 -7.27 14.72 34.13
N LEU A 179 -6.98 14.32 32.88
CA LEU A 179 -7.69 14.84 31.70
C LEU A 179 -9.18 14.48 31.72
N ILE A 180 -9.53 13.26 32.13
CA ILE A 180 -10.93 12.84 32.29
C ILE A 180 -11.61 13.64 33.41
N ALA A 181 -10.95 13.82 34.57
CA ALA A 181 -11.48 14.60 35.68
C ALA A 181 -11.70 16.06 35.30
N THR A 182 -10.77 16.69 34.58
CA THR A 182 -10.92 18.06 34.07
C THR A 182 -12.05 18.17 33.05
N GLY A 183 -12.18 17.20 32.14
CA GLY A 183 -13.29 17.16 31.18
C GLY A 183 -14.65 17.01 31.85
N LEU A 184 -14.76 16.14 32.86
CA LEU A 184 -15.98 15.95 33.64
C LEU A 184 -16.31 17.19 34.48
N ALA A 185 -15.32 17.85 35.07
CA ALA A 185 -15.51 19.09 35.81
C ALA A 185 -16.00 20.23 34.90
N ALA A 186 -15.45 20.35 33.70
CA ALA A 186 -15.89 21.34 32.72
C ALA A 186 -17.34 21.08 32.25
N LEU A 187 -17.72 19.82 32.02
CA LEU A 187 -19.08 19.42 31.69
C LEU A 187 -20.06 19.72 32.84
N LEU A 188 -19.65 19.45 34.10
CA LEU A 188 -20.44 19.77 35.29
C LEU A 188 -20.68 21.28 35.42
N VAL A 189 -19.65 22.10 35.27
CA VAL A 189 -19.77 23.57 35.33
C VAL A 189 -20.68 24.11 34.23
N LEU A 190 -20.54 23.61 33.00
CA LEU A 190 -21.39 24.00 31.88
C LEU A 190 -22.85 23.59 32.10
N SER A 191 -23.09 22.38 32.62
CA SER A 191 -24.43 21.91 32.95
C SER A 191 -25.07 22.69 34.10
N TRP A 192 -24.27 23.17 35.06
CA TRP A 192 -24.81 23.96 36.17
C TRP A 192 -25.19 25.37 35.72
N ARG A 193 -24.38 25.96 34.82
CA ARG A 193 -24.62 27.28 34.22
C ARG A 193 -25.75 27.31 33.20
N SER A 194 -26.25 26.16 32.74
CA SER A 194 -27.42 26.10 31.87
C SER A 194 -28.74 25.92 32.63
N TRP A 195 -28.69 25.69 33.95
CA TRP A 195 -29.86 25.50 34.82
C TRP A 195 -30.14 26.71 35.74
N PHE A 196 -29.19 27.64 35.87
CA PHE A 196 -29.30 28.93 36.58
C PHE A 196 -28.91 30.07 35.63
#